data_AF-A0A1Y1IVE3-F1
#
_entry.id   AF-A0A1Y1IVE3-F1
#
_cell.length_a   1.000
_cell.length_b   1.000
_cell.length_c   1.000
_cell.angle_alpha   90.00
_cell.angle_beta   90.00
_cell.angle_gamma   90.00
#
_symmetry.space_group_name_H-M   'P 1'
#
loop_
_entity.id
_entity.type
_entity.pdbx_description
1 polymer ?
#
loop_
_entity_poly.entity_id
_entity_poly.type
_entity_poly.pdbx_seq_one_letter_code
_entity_poly.pdbx_strand_id
1 'polypeptide(L)'
;QIGQIRSKNRAARLLLEGIRGETPAALGANHGRVRSPRKWWAELLYALGTPQSVADDSILIQHGAALAVVRTILLGGSADERGKAVLAEHAPILRRLLDSYDGVFSTFFLSTLHRLYRLTLFGRGALGLGVGRAGWALSAIEGLDACIWLLQLRRDVPGSWNEEREESYNFWRGRANRLLLGVEALRPPNPPEYALNQAERELLHDRLGLSGDGRLLEALPDDHPYCREQNVLGCYPLPGWEQKRPLPQYKPFEDELGRAVESSEEHRCKSGLTVGEFDAKVAAAKSEKAGKRLQRHTKGGFVFCCPHRVIYGFHAMLRGESPRDPFAVLYTRLHRHNLPSFLFYDNVCKLRAYSMRREPGFFADMRALVDRFHFQKTGAEAHKCGPQYNPDYYDAVRWVNSSAV
;
A
#
# COMPACT_ATOMS: atom_id res chain seq x y z
N GLN A 1 17.20 11.76 -11.22
CA GLN A 1 16.54 10.60 -11.88
C GLN A 1 17.52 9.51 -12.35
N ILE A 2 18.55 9.79 -13.16
CA ILE A 2 19.52 8.78 -13.65
C ILE A 2 20.20 7.99 -12.51
N GLY A 3 20.62 8.67 -11.44
CA GLY A 3 21.23 8.03 -10.27
C GLY A 3 20.31 7.02 -9.57
N GLN A 4 19.01 7.34 -9.44
CA GLN A 4 18.03 6.44 -8.82
C GLN A 4 17.78 5.18 -9.65
N ILE A 5 17.71 5.31 -10.98
CA ILE A 5 17.53 4.17 -11.90
C ILE A 5 18.73 3.23 -11.84
N ARG A 6 19.97 3.76 -11.93
CA ARG A 6 21.19 2.95 -11.82
C ARG A 6 21.28 2.22 -10.49
N SER A 7 20.97 2.93 -9.42
CA SER A 7 20.95 2.39 -8.07
C SER A 7 19.91 1.25 -7.97
N LYS A 8 18.70 1.44 -8.52
CA LYS A 8 17.62 0.42 -8.59
C LYS A 8 18.09 -0.85 -9.29
N ASN A 9 18.63 -0.69 -10.48
CA ASN A 9 19.10 -1.80 -11.30
C ASN A 9 20.26 -2.55 -10.60
N ARG A 10 21.16 -1.84 -9.93
CA ARG A 10 22.24 -2.46 -9.14
C ARG A 10 21.70 -3.32 -7.99
N ALA A 11 20.71 -2.83 -7.25
CA ALA A 11 20.09 -3.61 -6.17
C ALA A 11 19.36 -4.85 -6.68
N ALA A 12 18.60 -4.72 -7.79
CA ALA A 12 17.95 -5.85 -8.43
C ALA A 12 18.96 -6.90 -8.92
N ARG A 13 20.08 -6.45 -9.51
CA ARG A 13 21.16 -7.35 -9.94
C ARG A 13 21.76 -8.12 -8.76
N LEU A 14 22.12 -7.42 -7.67
CA LEU A 14 22.66 -8.04 -6.46
C LEU A 14 21.70 -9.07 -5.86
N LEU A 15 20.39 -8.76 -5.86
CA LEU A 15 19.36 -9.69 -5.41
C LEU A 15 19.34 -10.97 -6.26
N LEU A 16 19.29 -10.83 -7.59
CA LEU A 16 19.25 -11.97 -8.50
C LEU A 16 20.53 -12.82 -8.45
N GLU A 17 21.70 -12.17 -8.38
CA GLU A 17 23.00 -12.84 -8.21
C GLU A 17 23.04 -13.61 -6.88
N GLY A 18 22.57 -13.01 -5.79
CA GLY A 18 22.50 -13.64 -4.47
C GLY A 18 21.57 -14.85 -4.42
N ILE A 19 20.34 -14.72 -4.93
CA ILE A 19 19.38 -15.84 -5.01
C ILE A 19 19.98 -16.99 -5.84
N ARG A 20 20.62 -16.68 -6.98
CA ARG A 20 21.29 -17.68 -7.81
C ARG A 20 22.45 -18.36 -7.06
N GLY A 21 23.20 -17.63 -6.25
CA GLY A 21 24.30 -18.14 -5.44
C GLY A 21 23.87 -19.04 -4.27
N GLU A 22 22.67 -18.86 -3.71
CA GLU A 22 22.12 -19.74 -2.67
C GLU A 22 21.57 -21.06 -3.23
N THR A 23 21.18 -21.05 -4.51
CA THR A 23 20.49 -22.16 -5.16
C THR A 23 21.33 -23.46 -5.17
N PRO A 24 22.67 -23.45 -5.34
CA PRO A 24 23.54 -24.63 -5.19
C PRO A 24 23.80 -25.07 -3.74
N ALA A 25 23.86 -24.15 -2.76
CA ALA A 25 24.23 -24.46 -1.38
C ALA A 25 23.16 -25.27 -0.63
N ALA A 26 21.90 -25.17 -1.03
CA ALA A 26 20.77 -25.91 -0.45
C ALA A 26 20.68 -27.40 -0.88
N LEU A 27 21.53 -27.87 -1.78
CA LEU A 27 21.57 -29.28 -2.21
C LEU A 27 22.36 -30.19 -1.26
N GLY A 28 23.06 -29.64 -0.25
CA GLY A 28 23.90 -30.40 0.69
C GLY A 28 23.45 -30.40 2.15
N ALA A 29 22.33 -29.74 2.51
CA ALA A 29 21.91 -29.58 3.91
C ALA A 29 20.56 -30.27 4.20
N ASN A 30 20.56 -31.10 5.26
CA ASN A 30 19.49 -31.95 5.77
C ASN A 30 18.03 -31.50 5.48
N HIS A 31 17.26 -32.41 4.90
CA HIS A 31 15.83 -32.32 4.53
C HIS A 31 14.84 -32.19 5.72
N GLY A 32 15.28 -31.78 6.91
CA GLY A 32 14.48 -31.94 8.13
C GLY A 32 13.60 -30.77 8.55
N ARG A 33 13.97 -29.49 8.34
CA ARG A 33 13.29 -28.39 9.04
C ARG A 33 13.14 -27.04 8.34
N VAL A 34 13.79 -26.80 7.20
CA VAL A 34 13.71 -25.49 6.53
C VAL A 34 12.96 -25.63 5.20
N ARG A 35 11.73 -25.09 5.13
CA ARG A 35 11.06 -24.90 3.83
C ARG A 35 11.99 -24.10 2.92
N SER A 36 12.33 -24.64 1.75
CA SER A 36 13.30 -24.04 0.83
C SER A 36 13.04 -22.52 0.62
N PRO A 37 14.04 -21.65 0.88
CA PRO A 37 13.92 -20.20 0.65
C PRO A 37 13.52 -19.84 -0.79
N ARG A 38 13.76 -20.76 -1.74
CA ARG A 38 13.42 -20.60 -3.16
C ARG A 38 11.97 -20.21 -3.39
N LYS A 39 11.02 -20.83 -2.66
CA LYS A 39 9.60 -20.49 -2.78
C LYS A 39 9.34 -19.05 -2.38
N TRP A 40 9.92 -18.61 -1.26
CA TRP A 40 9.74 -17.26 -0.75
C TRP A 40 10.41 -16.21 -1.62
N TRP A 41 11.58 -16.52 -2.20
CA TRP A 41 12.22 -15.68 -3.19
C TRP A 41 11.38 -15.54 -4.46
N ALA A 42 10.77 -16.63 -4.95
CA ALA A 42 9.87 -16.58 -6.10
C ALA A 42 8.65 -15.68 -5.85
N GLU A 43 8.02 -15.79 -4.68
CA GLU A 43 6.90 -14.94 -4.29
C GLU A 43 7.29 -13.46 -4.15
N LEU A 44 8.46 -13.19 -3.58
CA LEU A 44 9.01 -11.84 -3.51
C LEU A 44 9.28 -11.28 -4.91
N LEU A 45 9.94 -12.03 -5.79
CA LEU A 45 10.21 -11.60 -7.17
C LEU A 45 8.92 -11.39 -7.96
N TYR A 46 7.91 -12.23 -7.76
CA TYR A 46 6.59 -12.02 -8.35
C TYR A 46 5.99 -10.68 -7.89
N ALA A 47 5.99 -10.42 -6.58
CA ALA A 47 5.47 -9.17 -6.02
C ALA A 47 6.25 -7.93 -6.50
N LEU A 48 7.55 -8.05 -6.76
CA LEU A 48 8.36 -6.98 -7.37
C LEU A 48 8.05 -6.77 -8.86
N GLY A 49 7.59 -7.82 -9.56
CA GLY A 49 7.31 -7.81 -11.01
C GLY A 49 5.85 -7.57 -11.38
N THR A 50 4.91 -7.48 -10.42
CA THR A 50 3.48 -7.37 -10.75
C THR A 50 3.15 -6.08 -11.51
N PRO A 51 2.64 -6.12 -12.76
CA PRO A 51 2.31 -4.94 -13.56
C PRO A 51 1.04 -4.19 -13.08
N GLN A 52 0.49 -4.58 -11.93
CA GLN A 52 -0.63 -3.90 -11.28
C GLN A 52 -0.22 -3.15 -10.01
N SER A 53 1.03 -3.31 -9.55
CA SER A 53 1.59 -2.31 -8.66
C SER A 53 1.76 -1.06 -9.50
N VAL A 54 1.04 0.01 -9.13
CA VAL A 54 1.44 1.37 -9.44
C VAL A 54 2.96 1.40 -9.32
N ALA A 55 3.65 1.74 -10.40
CA ALA A 55 5.10 1.79 -10.41
C ALA A 55 5.54 2.53 -9.14
N ASP A 56 6.27 1.82 -8.27
CA ASP A 56 6.96 2.34 -7.08
C ASP A 56 6.28 2.24 -5.69
N ASP A 57 5.11 1.60 -5.50
CA ASP A 57 4.57 1.35 -4.15
C ASP A 57 4.72 -0.11 -3.70
N SER A 58 5.71 -0.39 -2.86
CA SER A 58 5.94 -1.73 -2.29
C SER A 58 4.81 -2.14 -1.34
N ILE A 59 3.81 -2.83 -1.92
CA ILE A 59 2.76 -3.59 -1.21
C ILE A 59 3.35 -4.58 -0.20
N LEU A 60 4.59 -5.02 -0.43
CA LEU A 60 5.32 -5.93 0.44
C LEU A 60 5.46 -5.39 1.86
N ILE A 61 5.76 -4.09 2.01
CA ILE A 61 5.90 -3.48 3.33
C ILE A 61 4.64 -2.71 3.71
N GLN A 62 4.13 -1.85 2.81
CA GLN A 62 3.02 -0.88 2.89
C GLN A 62 2.66 -0.25 4.27
N HIS A 63 2.52 -0.96 5.39
CA HIS A 63 2.04 -0.51 6.70
C HIS A 63 3.16 0.13 7.53
N GLY A 64 2.84 1.15 8.32
CA GLY A 64 3.83 1.87 9.15
C GLY A 64 4.55 0.98 10.16
N ALA A 65 3.83 0.04 10.79
CA ALA A 65 4.44 -0.88 11.75
C ALA A 65 5.48 -1.82 11.11
N ALA A 66 5.25 -2.28 9.88
CA ALA A 66 6.23 -3.10 9.16
C ALA A 66 7.46 -2.29 8.75
N LEU A 67 7.28 -1.01 8.36
CA LEU A 67 8.41 -0.11 8.11
C LEU A 67 9.31 0.02 9.33
N ALA A 68 8.75 0.16 10.53
CA ALA A 68 9.53 0.28 11.77
C ALA A 68 10.44 -0.95 12.00
N VAL A 69 9.93 -2.16 11.75
CA VAL A 69 10.73 -3.40 11.85
C VAL A 69 11.82 -3.43 10.77
N VAL A 70 11.47 -3.07 9.53
CA VAL A 70 12.43 -3.01 8.42
C VAL A 70 13.53 -1.98 8.69
N ARG A 71 13.20 -0.81 9.25
CA ARG A 71 14.18 0.20 9.67
C ARG A 71 15.17 -0.36 10.68
N THR A 72 14.69 -1.08 11.70
CA THR A 72 15.56 -1.72 12.70
C THR A 72 16.58 -2.65 12.05
N ILE A 73 16.13 -3.48 11.09
CA ILE A 73 17.01 -4.40 10.36
C ILE A 73 18.00 -3.63 9.47
N LEU A 74 17.53 -2.60 8.75
CA LEU A 74 18.38 -1.77 7.88
C LEU A 74 19.45 -1.00 8.66
N LEU A 75 19.19 -0.67 9.92
CA LEU A 75 20.14 -0.06 10.84
C LEU A 75 21.07 -1.09 11.51
N GLY A 76 21.09 -2.35 11.07
CA GLY A 76 21.98 -3.39 11.58
C GLY A 76 21.47 -4.15 12.80
N GLY A 77 20.20 -3.95 13.19
CA GLY A 77 19.53 -4.76 14.21
C GLY A 77 18.97 -6.07 13.64
N SER A 78 18.36 -6.87 14.51
CA SER A 78 17.55 -8.04 14.16
C SER A 78 16.10 -7.83 14.55
N ALA A 79 15.17 -8.59 13.95
CA ALA A 79 13.79 -8.61 14.42
C ALA A 79 13.64 -9.59 15.58
N ASP A 80 13.18 -9.08 16.73
CA ASP A 80 12.72 -9.89 17.85
C ASP A 80 11.37 -10.57 17.54
N GLU A 81 10.85 -11.39 18.45
CA GLU A 81 9.57 -12.09 18.28
C GLU A 81 8.39 -11.13 18.05
N ARG A 82 8.45 -9.93 18.63
CA ARG A 82 7.44 -8.90 18.41
C ARG A 82 7.52 -8.34 16.99
N GLY A 83 8.70 -7.99 16.50
CA GLY A 83 8.92 -7.49 15.15
C GLY A 83 8.54 -8.56 14.10
N LYS A 84 8.87 -9.81 14.39
CA LYS A 84 8.42 -10.99 13.64
C LYS A 84 6.88 -11.10 13.59
N ALA A 85 6.17 -10.90 14.70
CA ALA A 85 4.71 -10.89 14.71
C ALA A 85 4.12 -9.73 13.86
N VAL A 86 4.70 -8.54 13.97
CA VAL A 86 4.32 -7.38 13.15
C VAL A 86 4.51 -7.64 11.65
N LEU A 87 5.62 -8.28 11.27
CA LEU A 87 5.82 -8.69 9.87
C LEU A 87 4.85 -9.79 9.45
N ALA A 88 4.45 -10.72 10.31
CA ALA A 88 3.45 -11.73 9.98
C ALA A 88 2.08 -11.09 9.68
N GLU A 89 1.73 -10.04 10.43
CA GLU A 89 0.47 -9.33 10.27
C GLU A 89 0.43 -8.41 9.05
N HIS A 90 1.56 -7.76 8.72
CA HIS A 90 1.55 -6.70 7.71
C HIS A 90 2.41 -7.00 6.48
N ALA A 91 3.43 -7.84 6.58
CA ALA A 91 4.40 -8.11 5.51
C ALA A 91 4.79 -9.60 5.47
N PRO A 92 3.82 -10.53 5.30
CA PRO A 92 4.04 -11.95 5.58
C PRO A 92 5.08 -12.63 4.68
N ILE A 93 5.27 -12.13 3.45
CA ILE A 93 6.35 -12.60 2.55
C ILE A 93 7.72 -12.26 3.16
N LEU A 94 7.89 -11.04 3.69
CA LEU A 94 9.12 -10.65 4.38
C LEU A 94 9.31 -11.45 5.67
N ARG A 95 8.23 -11.73 6.42
CA ARG A 95 8.30 -12.60 7.59
C ARG A 95 8.86 -13.98 7.26
N ARG A 96 8.31 -14.64 6.23
CA ARG A 96 8.71 -16.01 5.83
C ARG A 96 10.14 -16.08 5.31
N LEU A 97 10.56 -15.06 4.55
CA LEU A 97 11.97 -14.90 4.22
C LEU A 97 12.80 -14.79 5.48
N LEU A 98 12.43 -13.92 6.42
CA LEU A 98 13.19 -13.70 7.66
C LEU A 98 13.32 -14.96 8.53
N ASP A 99 12.26 -15.77 8.62
CA ASP A 99 12.29 -17.07 9.32
C ASP A 99 13.27 -18.07 8.69
N SER A 100 13.66 -17.85 7.43
CA SER A 100 14.66 -18.67 6.74
C SER A 100 16.11 -18.23 7.04
N TYR A 101 16.31 -17.11 7.74
CA TYR A 101 17.62 -16.49 8.00
C TYR A 101 17.79 -16.01 9.47
N ASP A 102 17.27 -16.77 10.44
CA ASP A 102 17.50 -16.53 11.88
C ASP A 102 17.26 -15.08 12.37
N GLY A 103 16.30 -14.37 11.78
CA GLY A 103 15.94 -13.01 12.22
C GLY A 103 16.72 -11.86 11.57
N VAL A 104 17.62 -12.14 10.61
CA VAL A 104 18.34 -11.13 9.82
C VAL A 104 18.33 -11.51 8.34
N PHE A 105 17.94 -10.59 7.45
CA PHE A 105 17.95 -10.88 6.02
C PHE A 105 19.37 -11.07 5.46
N SER A 106 19.48 -11.85 4.39
CA SER A 106 20.72 -12.01 3.63
C SER A 106 21.29 -10.66 3.18
N THR A 107 22.62 -10.55 3.18
CA THR A 107 23.35 -9.31 2.88
C THR A 107 23.07 -8.77 1.46
N PHE A 108 22.81 -9.67 0.51
CA PHE A 108 22.47 -9.31 -0.87
C PHE A 108 21.06 -8.72 -0.99
N PHE A 109 20.15 -9.02 -0.05
CA PHE A 109 18.78 -8.49 -0.07
C PHE A 109 18.68 -7.09 0.55
N LEU A 110 19.57 -6.71 1.46
CA LEU A 110 19.52 -5.42 2.17
C LEU A 110 19.41 -4.19 1.25
N SER A 111 20.13 -4.20 0.12
CA SER A 111 20.04 -3.11 -0.87
C SER A 111 18.67 -2.99 -1.51
N THR A 112 17.99 -4.12 -1.76
CA THR A 112 16.62 -4.14 -2.28
C THR A 112 15.64 -3.75 -1.19
N LEU A 113 15.80 -4.29 0.02
CA LEU A 113 14.96 -3.96 1.18
C LEU A 113 14.98 -2.45 1.46
N HIS A 114 16.15 -1.82 1.40
CA HIS A 114 16.28 -0.37 1.54
C HIS A 114 15.47 0.41 0.48
N ARG A 115 15.49 -0.04 -0.77
CA ARG A 115 14.66 0.57 -1.81
C ARG A 115 13.19 0.41 -1.54
N LEU A 116 12.77 -0.80 -1.18
CA LEU A 116 11.37 -1.08 -0.83
C LEU A 116 10.93 -0.19 0.32
N TYR A 117 11.78 0.00 1.34
CA TYR A 117 11.52 0.91 2.44
C TYR A 117 11.30 2.35 1.96
N ARG A 118 12.23 2.90 1.16
CA ARG A 118 12.14 4.28 0.64
C ARG A 118 10.88 4.47 -0.22
N LEU A 119 10.66 3.52 -1.13
CA LEU A 119 9.52 3.50 -2.03
C LEU A 119 8.21 3.47 -1.25
N THR A 120 8.09 2.57 -0.27
CA THR A 120 6.92 2.51 0.59
C THR A 120 6.75 3.78 1.42
N LEU A 121 7.82 4.33 2.00
CA LEU A 121 7.72 5.55 2.81
C LEU A 121 7.14 6.71 2.00
N PHE A 122 7.67 6.93 0.80
CA PHE A 122 7.21 7.98 -0.10
C PHE A 122 5.83 7.70 -0.70
N GLY A 123 5.57 6.45 -1.09
CA GLY A 123 4.31 5.96 -1.62
C GLY A 123 3.15 6.03 -0.64
N ARG A 124 3.41 6.11 0.67
CA ARG A 124 2.41 6.38 1.71
C ARG A 124 2.04 7.86 1.83
N GLY A 125 2.45 8.71 0.88
CA GLY A 125 2.13 10.13 0.92
C GLY A 125 3.00 10.90 1.89
N ALA A 126 4.22 10.44 2.20
CA ALA A 126 5.17 11.18 3.02
C ALA A 126 5.94 12.28 2.26
N LEU A 127 5.62 12.57 0.99
CA LEU A 127 6.41 13.46 0.14
C LEU A 127 6.04 14.95 0.25
N GLY A 128 6.94 15.79 0.74
CA GLY A 128 6.82 17.26 0.73
C GLY A 128 7.24 17.91 -0.59
N LEU A 129 6.68 17.46 -1.72
CA LEU A 129 6.96 18.06 -3.03
C LEU A 129 6.25 19.42 -3.12
N GLY A 130 6.94 20.50 -2.78
CA GLY A 130 6.45 21.85 -3.11
C GLY A 130 6.85 22.99 -2.18
N VAL A 131 7.50 22.75 -1.04
CA VAL A 131 7.69 23.79 -0.01
C VAL A 131 9.09 24.45 -0.04
N GLY A 132 9.79 24.42 -1.19
CA GLY A 132 11.07 25.10 -1.38
C GLY A 132 12.25 24.57 -0.54
N ARG A 133 12.08 23.47 0.23
CA ARG A 133 13.13 22.81 1.03
C ARG A 133 12.98 21.29 1.00
N ALA A 134 14.00 20.58 1.51
CA ALA A 134 13.88 19.17 1.84
C ALA A 134 12.81 19.00 2.95
N GLY A 135 11.62 18.53 2.58
CA GLY A 135 10.54 18.27 3.54
C GLY A 135 10.94 17.19 4.54
N TRP A 136 10.24 17.13 5.67
CA TRP A 136 10.59 16.28 6.81
C TRP A 136 10.93 14.83 6.47
N ALA A 137 10.16 14.17 5.60
CA ALA A 137 10.42 12.79 5.21
C ALA A 137 11.74 12.59 4.47
N LEU A 138 12.15 13.56 3.64
CA LEU A 138 13.44 13.51 2.97
C LEU A 138 14.58 13.67 3.97
N SER A 139 14.47 14.63 4.89
CA SER A 139 15.44 14.83 5.98
C SER A 139 15.55 13.61 6.92
N ALA A 140 14.46 12.86 7.09
CA ALA A 140 14.47 11.62 7.86
C ALA A 140 15.18 10.48 7.11
N ILE A 141 14.96 10.36 5.80
CA ILE A 141 15.62 9.35 4.96
C ILE A 141 17.12 9.58 4.82
N GLU A 142 17.58 10.84 4.76
CA GLU A 142 19.02 11.14 4.65
C GLU A 142 19.84 10.48 5.76
N GLY A 143 19.34 10.46 6.99
CA GLY A 143 20.01 9.77 8.10
C GLY A 143 20.07 8.25 7.91
N LEU A 144 19.01 7.64 7.37
CA LEU A 144 19.01 6.22 7.05
C LEU A 144 19.96 5.89 5.88
N ASP A 145 19.94 6.71 4.83
CA ASP A 145 20.84 6.57 3.67
C ASP A 145 22.31 6.61 4.13
N ALA A 146 22.67 7.53 5.04
CA ALA A 146 24.02 7.63 5.61
C ALA A 146 24.40 6.38 6.43
N CYS A 147 23.50 5.89 7.29
CA CYS A 147 23.73 4.69 8.07
C CYS A 147 23.98 3.46 7.19
N ILE A 148 23.16 3.28 6.16
CA ILE A 148 23.27 2.13 5.25
C ILE A 148 24.57 2.21 4.46
N TRP A 149 24.97 3.39 4.01
CA TRP A 149 26.26 3.57 3.35
C TRP A 149 27.44 3.23 4.27
N LEU A 150 27.43 3.70 5.52
CA LEU A 150 28.47 3.39 6.50
C LEU A 150 28.55 1.88 6.81
N LEU A 151 27.41 1.22 6.98
CA LEU A 151 27.36 -0.23 7.21
C LEU A 151 27.83 -1.03 5.99
N GLN A 152 27.52 -0.57 4.78
CA GLN A 152 28.06 -1.16 3.55
C GLN A 152 29.58 -0.98 3.47
N LEU A 153 30.10 0.21 3.76
CA LEU A 153 31.54 0.49 3.76
C LEU A 153 32.27 -0.40 4.77
N ARG A 154 31.74 -0.51 6.00
CA ARG A 154 32.28 -1.38 7.06
C ARG A 154 32.44 -2.83 6.61
N ARG A 155 31.49 -3.31 5.82
CA ARG A 155 31.44 -4.69 5.32
C ARG A 155 32.36 -4.90 4.12
N ASP A 156 32.30 -3.98 3.15
CA ASP A 156 32.92 -4.17 1.83
C ASP A 156 34.41 -3.77 1.84
N VAL A 157 34.85 -2.94 2.80
CA VAL A 157 36.24 -2.47 2.92
C VAL A 157 36.75 -2.77 4.34
N PRO A 158 37.44 -3.90 4.57
CA PRO A 158 38.06 -4.22 5.85
C PRO A 158 39.02 -3.12 6.32
N GLY A 159 39.01 -2.81 7.62
CA GLY A 159 39.84 -1.72 8.18
C GLY A 159 39.32 -0.31 7.90
N SER A 160 38.18 -0.15 7.19
CA SER A 160 37.55 1.15 7.00
C SER A 160 36.83 1.66 8.27
N TRP A 161 36.64 0.88 9.32
CA TRP A 161 35.94 1.38 10.51
C TRP A 161 36.90 2.08 11.47
N ASN A 162 36.57 3.32 11.88
CA ASN A 162 37.32 4.12 12.84
C ASN A 162 36.36 4.86 13.80
N GLU A 163 36.91 5.53 14.82
CA GLU A 163 36.12 6.25 15.84
C GLU A 163 35.22 7.34 15.23
N GLU A 164 35.74 8.14 14.28
CA GLU A 164 34.98 9.16 13.56
C GLU A 164 33.76 8.57 12.81
N ARG A 165 33.92 7.39 12.19
CA ARG A 165 32.82 6.69 11.49
C ARG A 165 31.82 6.08 12.45
N GLU A 166 32.26 5.61 13.62
CA GLU A 166 31.37 5.14 14.70
C GLU A 166 30.54 6.31 15.25
N GLU A 167 31.15 7.46 15.54
CA GLU A 167 30.46 8.68 15.95
C GLU A 167 29.46 9.16 14.89
N SER A 168 29.90 9.21 13.63
CA SER A 168 29.05 9.57 12.49
C SER A 168 27.85 8.62 12.35
N TYR A 169 28.08 7.31 12.47
CA TYR A 169 27.02 6.31 12.43
C TYR A 169 26.02 6.51 13.57
N ASN A 170 26.49 6.70 14.80
CA ASN A 170 25.63 6.90 15.96
C ASN A 170 24.82 8.19 15.87
N PHE A 171 25.41 9.28 15.38
CA PHE A 171 24.71 10.53 15.11
C PHE A 171 23.56 10.32 14.10
N TRP A 172 23.87 9.74 12.93
CA TRP A 172 22.88 9.53 11.88
C TRP A 172 21.80 8.53 12.28
N ARG A 173 22.17 7.47 12.99
CA ARG A 173 21.23 6.47 13.53
C ARG A 173 20.27 7.11 14.52
N GLY A 174 20.78 7.94 15.44
CA GLY A 174 19.97 8.68 16.40
C GLY A 174 18.98 9.62 15.70
N ARG A 175 19.43 10.36 14.69
CA ARG A 175 18.56 11.23 13.88
C ARG A 175 17.49 10.45 13.12
N ALA A 176 17.87 9.36 12.46
CA ALA A 176 16.95 8.51 11.70
C ALA A 176 15.85 7.94 12.61
N ASN A 177 16.22 7.42 13.79
CA ASN A 177 15.25 6.87 14.74
C ASN A 177 14.28 7.91 15.30
N ARG A 178 14.71 9.16 15.53
CA ARG A 178 13.81 10.24 15.98
C ARG A 178 12.81 10.63 14.90
N LEU A 179 13.29 10.88 13.68
CA LEU A 179 12.44 11.44 12.61
C LEU A 179 11.58 10.38 11.92
N LEU A 180 12.12 9.19 11.61
CA LEU A 180 11.39 8.20 10.80
C LEU A 180 10.17 7.63 11.52
N LEU A 181 10.15 7.59 12.86
CA LEU A 181 8.99 7.13 13.62
C LEU A 181 7.72 7.88 13.24
N GLY A 182 7.80 9.21 13.21
CA GLY A 182 6.66 10.04 12.84
C GLY A 182 6.32 9.93 11.35
N VAL A 183 7.32 9.81 10.47
CA VAL A 183 7.10 9.66 9.01
C VAL A 183 6.41 8.34 8.69
N GLU A 184 6.85 7.23 9.28
CA GLU A 184 6.25 5.91 9.13
C GLU A 184 4.80 5.87 9.64
N ALA A 185 4.56 6.52 10.78
CA ALA A 185 3.25 6.62 11.42
C ALA A 185 2.34 7.69 10.80
N LEU A 186 2.86 8.50 9.86
CA LEU A 186 2.19 9.68 9.30
C LEU A 186 1.62 10.59 10.40
N ARG A 187 2.41 10.85 11.44
CA ARG A 187 2.08 11.78 12.53
C ARG A 187 3.03 12.97 12.46
N PRO A 188 2.64 14.18 12.88
CA PRO A 188 3.59 15.29 12.92
C PRO A 188 4.78 14.96 13.85
N PRO A 189 6.01 15.41 13.51
CA PRO A 189 7.17 15.26 14.38
C PRO A 189 7.02 16.14 15.62
N ASN A 190 7.80 15.83 16.65
CA ASN A 190 7.96 16.75 17.77
C ASN A 190 8.63 18.04 17.26
N PRO A 191 8.08 19.24 17.55
CA PRO A 191 8.64 20.50 17.05
C PRO A 191 10.15 20.71 17.34
N PRO A 192 10.70 20.29 18.50
CA PRO A 192 12.14 20.37 18.75
C PRO A 192 13.00 19.49 17.82
N GLU A 193 12.44 18.40 17.29
CA GLU A 193 13.14 17.50 16.38
C GLU A 193 13.05 17.97 14.93
N TYR A 194 11.88 18.44 14.53
CA TYR A 194 11.64 19.05 13.23
C TYR A 194 10.38 19.93 13.29
N ALA A 195 10.53 21.24 13.09
CA ALA A 195 9.38 22.14 13.01
C ALA A 195 8.78 22.12 11.60
N LEU A 196 7.56 21.61 11.47
CA LEU A 196 6.78 21.74 10.23
C LEU A 196 6.38 23.20 10.02
N ASN A 197 6.68 23.74 8.84
CA ASN A 197 6.12 25.03 8.43
C ASN A 197 4.61 24.90 8.12
N GLN A 198 3.94 26.03 7.89
CA GLN A 198 2.49 26.05 7.68
C GLN A 198 2.06 25.17 6.49
N ALA A 199 2.72 25.29 5.34
CA ALA A 199 2.39 24.53 4.15
C ALA A 199 2.65 23.01 4.32
N GLU A 200 3.70 22.61 5.03
CA GLU A 200 3.96 21.21 5.38
C GLU A 200 2.87 20.65 6.30
N ARG A 201 2.39 21.45 7.25
CA ARG A 201 1.32 21.08 8.18
C ARG A 201 -0.02 20.94 7.46
N GLU A 202 -0.39 21.90 6.63
CA GLU A 202 -1.61 21.87 5.81
C GLU A 202 -1.61 20.67 4.88
N LEU A 203 -0.51 20.41 4.17
CA LEU A 203 -0.38 19.26 3.29
C LEU A 203 -0.47 17.92 4.05
N LEU A 204 0.10 17.85 5.25
CA LEU A 204 -0.02 16.66 6.09
C LEU A 204 -1.48 16.47 6.55
N HIS A 205 -2.14 17.52 7.02
CA HIS A 205 -3.53 17.47 7.47
C HIS A 205 -4.47 17.02 6.33
N ASP A 206 -4.33 17.62 5.15
CA ASP A 206 -5.09 17.26 3.95
C ASP A 206 -4.95 15.77 3.63
N ARG A 207 -3.72 15.25 3.56
CA ARG A 207 -3.43 13.82 3.29
C ARG A 207 -3.93 12.86 4.36
N LEU A 208 -4.06 13.33 5.59
CA LEU A 208 -4.63 12.56 6.69
C LEU A 208 -6.16 12.66 6.75
N GLY A 209 -6.76 13.49 5.87
CA GLY A 209 -8.18 13.74 5.86
C GLY A 209 -8.64 14.50 7.11
N LEU A 210 -7.85 15.47 7.57
CA LEU A 210 -8.13 16.35 8.69
C LEU A 210 -8.50 17.76 8.19
N SER A 211 -9.09 18.58 9.06
CA SER A 211 -9.25 20.00 8.79
C SER A 211 -7.89 20.73 8.76
N GLY A 212 -7.87 21.99 8.29
CA GLY A 212 -6.66 22.81 8.32
C GLY A 212 -6.01 22.92 9.72
N ASP A 213 -6.82 22.86 10.78
CA ASP A 213 -6.39 22.88 12.18
C ASP A 213 -6.02 21.49 12.74
N GLY A 214 -6.06 20.44 11.91
CA GLY A 214 -5.72 19.07 12.29
C GLY A 214 -6.81 18.34 13.07
N ARG A 215 -8.04 18.87 13.07
CA ARG A 215 -9.19 18.23 13.72
C ARG A 215 -9.88 17.25 12.77
N LEU A 216 -10.65 16.34 13.34
CA LEU A 216 -11.53 15.47 12.57
C LEU A 216 -12.60 16.31 11.86
N LEU A 217 -12.91 15.94 10.62
CA LEU A 217 -13.99 16.57 9.88
C LEU A 217 -15.35 16.16 10.45
N GLU A 218 -16.26 17.11 10.57
CA GLU A 218 -17.64 16.83 10.95
C GLU A 218 -18.45 16.30 9.77
N ALA A 219 -19.62 15.73 10.06
CA ALA A 219 -20.55 15.32 9.01
C ALA A 219 -21.02 16.56 8.22
N LEU A 220 -21.05 16.43 6.90
CA LEU A 220 -21.69 17.42 6.05
C LEU A 220 -23.21 17.36 6.27
N PRO A 221 -23.91 18.50 6.19
CA PRO A 221 -25.37 18.51 6.17
C PRO A 221 -25.94 17.60 5.08
N ASP A 222 -27.08 16.96 5.34
CA ASP A 222 -27.68 15.99 4.39
C ASP A 222 -28.04 16.60 3.03
N ASP A 223 -28.35 17.90 3.00
CA ASP A 223 -28.68 18.68 1.79
C ASP A 223 -27.44 19.22 1.05
N HIS A 224 -26.24 18.99 1.58
CA HIS A 224 -25.00 19.45 1.00
C HIS A 224 -24.82 18.91 -0.45
N PRO A 225 -24.44 19.74 -1.44
CA PRO A 225 -24.35 19.33 -2.84
C PRO A 225 -23.48 18.08 -3.07
N TYR A 226 -22.38 17.94 -2.33
CA TYR A 226 -21.48 16.78 -2.40
C TYR A 226 -22.10 15.45 -1.93
N CYS A 227 -23.20 15.50 -1.17
CA CYS A 227 -23.87 14.31 -0.65
C CYS A 227 -24.88 13.74 -1.64
N ARG A 228 -25.36 14.54 -2.61
CA ARG A 228 -26.45 14.17 -3.52
C ARG A 228 -26.19 12.87 -4.28
N GLU A 229 -25.02 12.74 -4.93
CA GLU A 229 -24.68 11.53 -5.67
C GLU A 229 -24.68 10.30 -4.76
N GLN A 230 -23.98 10.36 -3.63
CA GLN A 230 -23.83 9.19 -2.75
C GLN A 230 -25.11 8.81 -2.02
N ASN A 231 -25.96 9.78 -1.68
CA ASN A 231 -27.25 9.54 -1.05
C ASN A 231 -28.26 8.92 -2.02
N VAL A 232 -28.13 9.16 -3.33
CA VAL A 232 -28.90 8.47 -4.37
C VAL A 232 -28.38 7.06 -4.59
N LEU A 233 -27.06 6.86 -4.52
CA LEU A 233 -26.44 5.57 -4.81
C LEU A 233 -26.43 4.61 -3.62
N GLY A 234 -26.61 5.05 -2.38
CA GLY A 234 -26.48 4.16 -1.24
C GLY A 234 -27.27 4.57 -0.01
N CYS A 235 -27.34 3.64 0.95
CA CYS A 235 -27.95 3.86 2.25
C CYS A 235 -26.98 3.40 3.34
N TYR A 236 -26.77 4.27 4.34
CA TYR A 236 -25.82 4.05 5.43
C TYR A 236 -26.48 4.48 6.74
N PRO A 237 -27.31 3.61 7.35
CA PRO A 237 -28.15 3.99 8.48
C PRO A 237 -27.39 4.12 9.81
N LEU A 238 -26.13 3.69 9.87
CA LEU A 238 -25.36 3.69 11.10
C LEU A 238 -24.74 5.08 11.38
N PRO A 239 -24.86 5.60 12.62
CA PRO A 239 -24.14 6.79 13.03
C PRO A 239 -22.64 6.67 12.77
N GLY A 240 -22.03 7.75 12.30
CA GLY A 240 -20.61 7.78 11.92
C GLY A 240 -20.35 7.41 10.46
N TRP A 241 -21.36 7.00 9.69
CA TRP A 241 -21.26 6.76 8.24
C TRP A 241 -21.76 7.93 7.39
N GLU A 242 -22.07 9.06 8.00
CA GLU A 242 -22.38 10.30 7.30
C GLU A 242 -21.18 10.74 6.46
N GLN A 243 -21.47 11.41 5.35
CA GLN A 243 -20.41 11.92 4.48
C GLN A 243 -19.73 13.12 5.13
N LYS A 244 -18.41 13.10 5.25
CA LYS A 244 -17.58 14.08 5.97
C LYS A 244 -16.76 14.97 5.06
N ARG A 245 -16.63 14.58 3.78
CA ARG A 245 -15.80 15.26 2.79
C ARG A 245 -16.33 15.02 1.37
N PRO A 246 -16.06 15.92 0.41
CA PRO A 246 -16.27 15.64 -1.00
C PRO A 246 -15.42 14.48 -1.50
N LEU A 247 -15.84 13.89 -2.62
CA LEU A 247 -14.93 13.11 -3.44
C LEU A 247 -13.94 14.07 -4.11
N PRO A 248 -12.61 13.88 -3.97
CA PRO A 248 -11.64 14.78 -4.58
C PRO A 248 -11.65 14.60 -6.09
N GLN A 249 -11.42 15.69 -6.82
CA GLN A 249 -11.23 15.65 -8.26
C GLN A 249 -9.74 15.63 -8.57
N TYR A 250 -9.29 14.62 -9.28
CA TYR A 250 -7.89 14.47 -9.65
C TYR A 250 -7.68 14.93 -11.09
N LYS A 251 -7.60 16.25 -11.29
CA LYS A 251 -7.47 16.90 -12.61
C LYS A 251 -6.42 16.29 -13.56
N PRO A 252 -5.27 15.75 -13.11
CA PRO A 252 -4.32 15.09 -14.02
C PRO A 252 -4.85 13.79 -14.65
N PHE A 253 -5.85 13.17 -14.04
CA PHE A 253 -6.41 11.87 -14.43
C PHE A 253 -7.89 11.95 -14.81
N GLU A 254 -8.56 13.02 -14.42
CA GLU A 254 -10.01 13.20 -14.52
C GLU A 254 -10.34 14.53 -15.22
N ASP A 255 -11.34 14.51 -16.10
CA ASP A 255 -11.88 15.70 -16.73
C ASP A 255 -12.74 16.53 -15.74
N GLU A 256 -13.29 17.65 -16.22
CA GLU A 256 -14.12 18.55 -15.41
C GLU A 256 -15.34 17.88 -14.79
N LEU A 257 -15.77 16.74 -15.32
CA LEU A 257 -16.89 15.94 -14.84
C LEU A 257 -16.44 14.74 -13.98
N GLY A 258 -15.15 14.67 -13.62
CA GLY A 258 -14.58 13.60 -12.82
C GLY A 258 -14.41 12.28 -13.59
N ARG A 259 -14.52 12.30 -14.92
CA ARG A 259 -14.36 11.11 -15.77
C ARG A 259 -12.90 10.93 -16.11
N ALA A 260 -12.42 9.69 -16.10
CA ALA A 260 -11.09 9.34 -16.57
C ALA A 260 -10.80 9.99 -17.94
N VAL A 261 -9.70 10.75 -18.05
CA VAL A 261 -9.26 11.27 -19.35
C VAL A 261 -8.78 10.10 -20.22
N GLU A 262 -9.24 10.04 -21.46
CA GLU A 262 -8.79 9.05 -22.45
C GLU A 262 -7.26 9.13 -22.58
N SER A 263 -6.57 7.97 -22.53
CA SER A 263 -5.12 7.73 -22.39
C SER A 263 -4.53 7.66 -20.97
N SER A 264 -5.29 7.93 -19.91
CA SER A 264 -4.80 7.76 -18.52
C SER A 264 -4.83 6.29 -18.05
N GLU A 265 -4.01 5.93 -17.04
CA GLU A 265 -3.90 4.57 -16.49
C GLU A 265 -5.22 3.99 -15.91
N GLU A 266 -6.29 4.78 -15.89
CA GLU A 266 -7.66 4.33 -15.64
C GLU A 266 -8.31 3.59 -16.81
N HIS A 267 -7.61 3.40 -17.93
CA HIS A 267 -8.05 2.55 -19.04
C HIS A 267 -8.37 1.09 -18.68
N ARG A 268 -8.19 0.66 -17.42
CA ARG A 268 -8.80 -0.57 -16.90
C ARG A 268 -10.31 -0.47 -16.59
N CYS A 269 -10.91 0.71 -16.71
CA CYS A 269 -12.36 0.95 -16.80
C CYS A 269 -12.71 1.24 -18.27
N LYS A 270 -13.01 0.17 -19.00
CA LYS A 270 -12.77 -0.03 -20.43
C LYS A 270 -13.63 0.75 -21.44
N SER A 271 -14.14 1.94 -21.15
CA SER A 271 -14.99 2.62 -22.16
C SER A 271 -14.87 4.12 -22.29
N GLY A 272 -14.52 4.89 -21.26
CA GLY A 272 -14.60 6.37 -21.35
C GLY A 272 -16.03 6.89 -21.54
N LEU A 273 -17.04 6.02 -21.41
CA LEU A 273 -18.44 6.35 -21.67
C LEU A 273 -19.18 6.70 -20.37
N THR A 274 -20.15 7.60 -20.46
CA THR A 274 -21.18 7.75 -19.42
C THR A 274 -21.94 6.43 -19.24
N VAL A 275 -22.63 6.26 -18.11
CA VAL A 275 -23.40 5.03 -17.83
C VAL A 275 -24.37 4.72 -18.98
N GLY A 276 -25.06 5.74 -19.49
CA GLY A 276 -25.98 5.58 -20.63
C GLY A 276 -25.28 5.22 -21.94
N GLU A 277 -24.14 5.85 -22.24
CA GLU A 277 -23.38 5.57 -23.47
C GLU A 277 -22.70 4.20 -23.45
N PHE A 278 -22.23 3.74 -22.28
CA PHE A 278 -21.69 2.39 -22.13
C PHE A 278 -22.76 1.34 -22.36
N ASP A 279 -23.95 1.57 -21.79
CA ASP A 279 -25.08 0.66 -21.93
C ASP A 279 -25.58 0.60 -23.36
N ALA A 280 -25.63 1.74 -24.05
CA ALA A 280 -25.93 1.81 -25.48
C ALA A 280 -24.88 1.07 -26.32
N LYS A 281 -23.58 1.26 -26.04
CA LYS A 281 -22.50 0.61 -26.80
C LYS A 281 -22.44 -0.91 -26.57
N VAL A 282 -22.69 -1.37 -25.35
CA VAL A 282 -22.76 -2.80 -25.03
C VAL A 282 -24.02 -3.44 -25.61
N ALA A 283 -25.16 -2.73 -25.62
CA ALA A 283 -26.39 -3.17 -26.28
C ALA A 283 -26.20 -3.29 -27.81
N ALA A 284 -25.44 -2.38 -28.42
CA ALA A 284 -25.11 -2.42 -29.84
C ALA A 284 -24.09 -3.52 -30.22
N ALA A 285 -23.23 -3.94 -29.31
CA ALA A 285 -22.11 -4.85 -29.59
C ALA A 285 -22.42 -6.36 -29.42
N LYS A 286 -23.64 -6.75 -29.03
CA LYS A 286 -23.99 -8.17 -28.83
C LYS A 286 -25.21 -8.59 -29.66
N SER A 287 -25.09 -9.75 -30.32
CA SER A 287 -26.15 -10.38 -31.10
C SER A 287 -27.46 -10.52 -30.30
N GLU A 288 -28.59 -10.42 -31.01
CA GLU A 288 -29.96 -10.29 -30.49
C GLU A 288 -30.35 -11.27 -29.36
N LYS A 289 -29.70 -12.43 -29.24
CA LYS A 289 -29.97 -13.40 -28.16
C LYS A 289 -29.38 -13.00 -26.79
N ALA A 290 -28.34 -12.18 -26.72
CA ALA A 290 -27.75 -11.72 -25.46
C ALA A 290 -28.26 -10.32 -25.02
N GLY A 291 -28.78 -9.51 -25.94
CA GLY A 291 -29.29 -8.16 -25.67
C GLY A 291 -30.47 -8.13 -24.69
N LYS A 292 -31.33 -9.16 -24.71
CA LYS A 292 -32.45 -9.27 -23.76
C LYS A 292 -32.03 -9.59 -22.32
N ARG A 293 -30.81 -10.11 -22.10
CA ARG A 293 -30.34 -10.46 -20.75
C ARG A 293 -29.74 -9.24 -20.03
N LEU A 294 -29.06 -8.34 -20.74
CA LEU A 294 -28.29 -7.24 -20.14
C LEU A 294 -29.06 -5.94 -19.83
N GLN A 295 -30.24 -5.71 -20.41
CA GLN A 295 -31.03 -4.49 -20.12
C GLN A 295 -31.65 -4.46 -18.71
N ARG A 296 -31.52 -5.55 -17.93
CA ARG A 296 -32.12 -5.68 -16.58
C ARG A 296 -31.16 -6.22 -15.52
N HIS A 297 -29.86 -6.22 -15.77
CA HIS A 297 -28.90 -6.54 -14.71
C HIS A 297 -28.50 -5.25 -13.99
N THR A 298 -28.88 -5.13 -12.72
CA THR A 298 -28.27 -4.18 -11.79
C THR A 298 -26.77 -4.23 -11.99
N LYS A 299 -26.10 -3.07 -12.09
CA LYS A 299 -24.62 -2.99 -12.21
C LYS A 299 -23.88 -3.61 -11.02
N GLY A 300 -24.64 -4.08 -10.04
CA GLY A 300 -24.26 -4.69 -8.78
C GLY A 300 -24.31 -3.66 -7.66
N GLY A 301 -24.00 -4.08 -6.46
CA GLY A 301 -23.87 -3.19 -5.32
C GLY A 301 -22.81 -3.72 -4.38
N PHE A 302 -22.21 -2.81 -3.64
CA PHE A 302 -21.39 -3.14 -2.49
C PHE A 302 -22.27 -3.24 -1.26
N VAL A 303 -22.07 -4.28 -0.46
CA VAL A 303 -22.57 -4.35 0.90
C VAL A 303 -21.35 -4.23 1.81
N PHE A 304 -21.36 -3.20 2.67
CA PHE A 304 -20.31 -3.01 3.66
C PHE A 304 -20.72 -3.72 4.93
N CYS A 305 -19.90 -4.65 5.40
CA CYS A 305 -20.19 -5.40 6.62
C CYS A 305 -18.94 -5.70 7.44
N CYS A 306 -19.14 -5.94 8.72
CA CYS A 306 -18.09 -6.44 9.60
C CYS A 306 -17.91 -7.96 9.47
N PRO A 307 -16.84 -8.55 10.06
CA PRO A 307 -16.65 -9.99 10.11
C PRO A 307 -17.83 -10.76 10.76
N HIS A 308 -18.62 -10.11 11.62
CA HIS A 308 -19.84 -10.68 12.23
C HIS A 308 -21.09 -10.57 11.34
N ARG A 309 -20.95 -10.12 10.08
CA ARG A 309 -22.04 -9.92 9.10
C ARG A 309 -23.07 -8.86 9.47
N VAL A 310 -22.71 -7.93 10.35
CA VAL A 310 -23.51 -6.72 10.56
C VAL A 310 -23.33 -5.82 9.34
N ILE A 311 -24.43 -5.51 8.67
CA ILE A 311 -24.46 -4.65 7.48
C ILE A 311 -24.42 -3.20 7.95
N TYR A 312 -23.41 -2.47 7.50
CA TYR A 312 -23.24 -1.05 7.77
C TYR A 312 -23.95 -0.16 6.76
N GLY A 313 -24.12 -0.67 5.54
CA GLY A 313 -24.80 0.02 4.47
C GLY A 313 -24.57 -0.67 3.14
N PHE A 314 -25.20 -0.12 2.10
CA PHE A 314 -25.02 -0.58 0.73
C PHE A 314 -24.78 0.59 -0.22
N HIS A 315 -24.14 0.31 -1.35
CA HIS A 315 -23.88 1.27 -2.41
C HIS A 315 -24.07 0.61 -3.78
N ALA A 316 -25.00 1.12 -4.57
CA ALA A 316 -25.21 0.73 -5.95
C ALA A 316 -24.00 1.16 -6.79
N MET A 317 -23.45 0.23 -7.55
CA MET A 317 -22.33 0.53 -8.44
C MET A 317 -22.81 1.30 -9.67
N LEU A 318 -22.04 2.30 -10.08
CA LEU A 318 -22.28 2.95 -11.37
C LEU A 318 -21.76 2.09 -12.53
N ARG A 319 -20.75 1.25 -12.27
CA ARG A 319 -20.05 0.41 -13.25
C ARG A 319 -19.67 -0.93 -12.62
N GLY A 320 -19.73 -2.01 -13.39
CA GLY A 320 -19.28 -3.32 -12.90
C GLY A 320 -17.79 -3.31 -12.53
N GLU A 321 -17.44 -4.00 -11.45
CA GLU A 321 -16.07 -4.10 -10.90
C GLU A 321 -15.41 -2.75 -10.53
N SER A 322 -16.20 -1.72 -10.20
CA SER A 322 -15.71 -0.36 -9.98
C SER A 322 -14.79 -0.26 -8.74
N PRO A 323 -13.53 0.21 -8.89
CA PRO A 323 -12.70 0.60 -7.75
C PRO A 323 -13.06 2.00 -7.21
N ARG A 324 -13.74 2.85 -8.00
CA ARG A 324 -14.17 4.19 -7.58
C ARG A 324 -15.22 4.14 -6.49
N ASP A 325 -16.22 3.28 -6.65
CA ASP A 325 -17.38 3.23 -5.75
C ASP A 325 -16.99 2.87 -4.31
N PRO A 326 -16.22 1.78 -4.04
CA PRO A 326 -15.78 1.48 -2.68
C PRO A 326 -14.77 2.51 -2.16
N PHE A 327 -13.94 3.10 -3.02
CA PHE A 327 -13.08 4.23 -2.64
C PHE A 327 -13.90 5.43 -2.17
N ALA A 328 -14.94 5.81 -2.91
CA ALA A 328 -15.79 6.95 -2.59
C ALA A 328 -16.44 6.78 -1.22
N VAL A 329 -16.99 5.59 -0.94
CA VAL A 329 -17.55 5.29 0.39
C VAL A 329 -16.49 5.37 1.49
N LEU A 330 -15.40 4.63 1.34
CA LEU A 330 -14.35 4.55 2.38
C LEU A 330 -13.68 5.91 2.66
N TYR A 331 -13.40 6.68 1.62
CA TYR A 331 -12.75 7.98 1.75
C TYR A 331 -13.70 9.03 2.32
N THR A 332 -14.91 9.14 1.76
CA THR A 332 -15.77 10.28 2.07
C THR A 332 -16.52 10.13 3.39
N ARG A 333 -16.76 8.90 3.85
CA ARG A 333 -17.59 8.63 5.04
C ARG A 333 -16.79 8.25 6.26
N LEU A 334 -15.61 7.64 6.11
CA LEU A 334 -14.80 7.23 7.24
C LEU A 334 -13.74 8.29 7.57
N HIS A 335 -13.32 8.29 8.83
CA HIS A 335 -12.03 8.87 9.19
C HIS A 335 -10.94 7.83 8.93
N ARG A 336 -9.73 8.30 8.65
CA ARG A 336 -8.56 7.44 8.47
C ARG A 336 -8.40 6.40 9.59
N HIS A 337 -8.57 6.80 10.85
CA HIS A 337 -8.44 5.90 12.01
C HIS A 337 -9.60 4.91 12.17
N ASN A 338 -10.71 5.13 11.46
CA ASN A 338 -11.87 4.23 11.39
C ASN A 338 -11.85 3.33 10.15
N LEU A 339 -10.85 3.47 9.26
CA LEU A 339 -10.66 2.51 8.18
C LEU A 339 -10.37 1.11 8.75
N PRO A 340 -10.87 0.05 8.10
CA PRO A 340 -10.54 -1.30 8.54
C PRO A 340 -9.05 -1.58 8.34
N SER A 341 -8.43 -2.31 9.26
CA SER A 341 -7.06 -2.79 9.08
C SER A 341 -6.95 -3.71 7.87
N PHE A 342 -8.00 -4.49 7.57
CA PHE A 342 -8.09 -5.40 6.43
C PHE A 342 -9.42 -5.25 5.69
N LEU A 343 -9.35 -5.10 4.37
CA LEU A 343 -10.49 -5.01 3.46
C LEU A 343 -10.46 -6.21 2.51
N PHE A 344 -11.58 -6.95 2.43
CA PHE A 344 -11.75 -8.09 1.54
C PHE A 344 -12.69 -7.73 0.40
N TYR A 345 -12.26 -7.98 -0.84
CA TYR A 345 -13.03 -7.72 -2.07
C TYR A 345 -12.41 -8.47 -3.25
N ASP A 346 -13.21 -8.89 -4.23
CA ASP A 346 -12.75 -9.69 -5.38
C ASP A 346 -11.73 -8.93 -6.25
N ASN A 347 -12.00 -7.64 -6.51
CA ASN A 347 -11.20 -6.76 -7.36
C ASN A 347 -10.40 -5.73 -6.52
N VAL A 348 -9.99 -6.15 -5.32
CA VAL A 348 -9.31 -5.28 -4.35
C VAL A 348 -7.92 -4.82 -4.80
N CYS A 349 -7.26 -5.56 -5.70
CA CYS A 349 -5.97 -5.16 -6.29
C CYS A 349 -6.11 -3.88 -7.11
N LYS A 350 -7.21 -3.73 -7.87
CA LYS A 350 -7.52 -2.48 -8.57
C LYS A 350 -7.94 -1.39 -7.59
N LEU A 351 -8.75 -1.70 -6.57
CA LEU A 351 -9.12 -0.74 -5.52
C LEU A 351 -7.91 -0.18 -4.79
N ARG A 352 -6.96 -1.03 -4.39
CA ARG A 352 -5.73 -0.62 -3.73
C ARG A 352 -4.91 0.31 -4.62
N ALA A 353 -4.67 -0.08 -5.87
CA ALA A 353 -3.95 0.76 -6.81
C ALA A 353 -4.65 2.12 -7.02
N TYR A 354 -5.99 2.11 -7.13
CA TYR A 354 -6.81 3.31 -7.23
C TYR A 354 -6.65 4.22 -6.00
N SER A 355 -6.71 3.63 -4.80
CA SER A 355 -6.64 4.35 -3.52
C SER A 355 -5.27 4.95 -3.27
N MET A 356 -4.20 4.18 -3.49
CA MET A 356 -2.82 4.64 -3.24
C MET A 356 -2.34 5.70 -4.23
N ARG A 357 -2.86 5.73 -5.46
CA ARG A 357 -2.56 6.81 -6.43
C ARG A 357 -3.18 8.15 -6.06
N ARG A 358 -4.25 8.11 -5.28
CA ARG A 358 -5.11 9.26 -5.01
C ARG A 358 -4.91 9.78 -3.61
N GLU A 359 -5.10 8.90 -2.63
CA GLU A 359 -5.09 9.23 -1.21
C GLU A 359 -4.14 8.29 -0.45
N PRO A 360 -2.85 8.25 -0.80
CA PRO A 360 -1.90 7.30 -0.22
C PRO A 360 -1.75 7.45 1.30
N GLY A 361 -1.79 8.68 1.82
CA GLY A 361 -1.70 8.94 3.26
C GLY A 361 -2.91 8.41 4.02
N PHE A 362 -4.10 8.57 3.44
CA PHE A 362 -5.36 8.13 4.02
C PHE A 362 -5.46 6.59 4.06
N PHE A 363 -5.11 5.91 2.96
CA PHE A 363 -5.22 4.44 2.85
C PHE A 363 -3.95 3.68 3.26
N ALA A 364 -2.92 4.38 3.74
CA ALA A 364 -1.58 3.83 3.98
C ALA A 364 -1.61 2.55 4.84
N ASP A 365 -2.45 2.52 5.87
CA ASP A 365 -2.51 1.44 6.87
C ASP A 365 -3.61 0.41 6.59
N MET A 366 -4.42 0.58 5.55
CA MET A 366 -5.45 -0.39 5.15
C MET A 366 -4.85 -1.50 4.27
N ARG A 367 -4.95 -2.75 4.69
CA ARG A 367 -4.55 -3.91 3.88
C ARG A 367 -5.69 -4.36 2.97
N ALA A 368 -5.41 -4.43 1.67
CA ALA A 368 -6.32 -4.92 0.66
C ALA A 368 -6.03 -6.40 0.35
N LEU A 369 -6.99 -7.29 0.59
CA LEU A 369 -6.87 -8.73 0.38
C LEU A 369 -8.00 -9.26 -0.48
N VAL A 370 -7.68 -10.17 -1.41
CA VAL A 370 -8.69 -10.78 -2.27
C VAL A 370 -9.47 -11.79 -1.45
N ASP A 371 -10.78 -11.88 -1.66
CA ASP A 371 -11.58 -12.88 -0.95
C ASP A 371 -11.12 -14.30 -1.29
N ARG A 372 -11.26 -15.24 -0.34
CA ARG A 372 -10.72 -16.60 -0.51
C ARG A 372 -11.35 -17.34 -1.67
N PHE A 373 -12.62 -17.10 -1.95
CA PHE A 373 -13.33 -17.82 -2.99
C PHE A 373 -12.83 -17.41 -4.38
N HIS A 374 -12.60 -16.11 -4.59
CA HIS A 374 -12.03 -15.58 -5.81
C HIS A 374 -10.56 -15.99 -5.98
N PHE A 375 -9.77 -15.95 -4.89
CA PHE A 375 -8.36 -16.31 -4.95
C PHE A 375 -8.12 -17.81 -5.24
N GLN A 376 -8.92 -18.70 -4.64
CA GLN A 376 -8.74 -20.16 -4.77
C GLN A 376 -9.19 -20.71 -6.13
N LYS A 377 -10.18 -20.09 -6.79
CA LYS A 377 -10.65 -20.53 -8.13
C LYS A 377 -9.57 -20.54 -9.20
N THR A 378 -8.50 -19.76 -9.01
CA THR A 378 -7.39 -19.66 -9.96
C THR A 378 -6.20 -20.56 -9.64
N GLY A 379 -6.20 -21.31 -8.53
CA GLY A 379 -4.99 -21.91 -7.99
C GLY A 379 -4.03 -20.85 -7.42
N ALA A 380 -3.30 -21.20 -6.35
CA ALA A 380 -2.47 -20.24 -5.60
C ALA A 380 -1.37 -19.56 -6.43
N GLU A 381 -0.99 -20.12 -7.58
CA GLU A 381 0.03 -19.58 -8.50
C GLU A 381 -0.55 -18.77 -9.68
N ALA A 382 -1.88 -18.75 -9.89
CA ALA A 382 -2.49 -18.17 -11.10
C ALA A 382 -3.45 -16.99 -10.87
N HIS A 383 -3.63 -16.51 -9.63
CA HIS A 383 -4.37 -15.28 -9.44
C HIS A 383 -3.53 -14.08 -9.92
N LYS A 384 -4.05 -13.31 -10.90
CA LYS A 384 -3.34 -12.22 -11.58
C LYS A 384 -2.83 -11.10 -10.66
N CYS A 385 -3.31 -11.05 -9.42
CA CYS A 385 -2.95 -10.01 -8.45
C CYS A 385 -1.72 -10.37 -7.60
N GLY A 386 -1.33 -11.64 -7.49
CA GLY A 386 -0.12 -12.08 -6.78
C GLY A 386 -0.32 -12.51 -5.32
N PRO A 387 0.72 -13.15 -4.73
CA PRO A 387 0.65 -13.80 -3.42
C PRO A 387 0.38 -12.84 -2.26
N GLN A 388 0.77 -11.57 -2.39
CA GLN A 388 0.58 -10.56 -1.36
C GLN A 388 -0.88 -10.19 -1.10
N TYR A 389 -1.79 -10.52 -2.02
CA TYR A 389 -3.23 -10.37 -1.84
C TYR A 389 -3.91 -11.63 -1.30
N ASN A 390 -3.16 -12.72 -1.09
CA ASN A 390 -3.70 -13.96 -0.56
C ASN A 390 -3.97 -13.81 0.95
N PRO A 391 -5.22 -13.91 1.41
CA PRO A 391 -5.55 -13.81 2.82
C PRO A 391 -4.96 -14.94 3.67
N ASP A 392 -4.64 -16.09 3.08
CA ASP A 392 -4.02 -17.22 3.80
C ASP A 392 -2.57 -16.94 4.22
N TYR A 393 -1.99 -15.83 3.77
CA TYR A 393 -0.63 -15.43 4.17
C TYR A 393 -0.62 -14.61 5.44
N TYR A 394 -1.77 -14.08 5.85
CA TYR A 394 -1.91 -13.14 6.96
C TYR A 394 -2.53 -13.83 8.17
N ASP A 395 -1.73 -14.09 9.20
CA ASP A 395 -2.18 -14.82 10.40
C ASP A 395 -3.36 -14.10 11.10
N ALA A 396 -3.33 -12.76 11.11
CA ALA A 396 -4.35 -11.92 11.74
C ALA A 396 -5.78 -12.14 11.18
N VAL A 397 -5.90 -12.61 9.93
CA VAL A 397 -7.19 -12.78 9.25
C VAL A 397 -7.44 -14.20 8.79
N ARG A 398 -6.60 -15.16 9.21
CA ARG A 398 -6.71 -16.56 8.82
C ARG A 398 -8.04 -17.19 9.22
N TRP A 399 -8.63 -16.73 10.32
CA TRP A 399 -9.90 -17.21 10.89
C TRP A 399 -11.13 -16.44 10.38
N VAL A 400 -10.94 -15.33 9.66
CA VAL A 400 -12.05 -14.52 9.13
C VAL A 400 -12.64 -15.25 7.93
N ASN A 401 -13.96 -15.47 7.90
CA ASN A 401 -14.61 -15.97 6.69
C ASN A 401 -14.75 -14.84 5.66
N SER A 402 -13.87 -14.83 4.66
CA SER A 402 -13.94 -13.89 3.53
C SER A 402 -14.75 -14.44 2.36
N SER A 403 -15.20 -15.69 2.41
CA SER A 403 -16.05 -16.29 1.38
C SER A 403 -17.50 -15.93 1.67
N ALA A 404 -18.12 -15.17 0.78
CA ALA A 404 -19.46 -14.57 0.90
C ALA A 404 -19.47 -13.19 1.58
N VAL A 405 -19.11 -12.17 0.79
CA VAL A 405 -19.80 -10.88 0.77
C VAL A 405 -20.13 -10.56 -0.68
#